data_AF-A0A965J4R6-F1
#
_entry.id   AF-A0A965J4R6-F1
#
_cell.length_a   1.000
_cell.length_b   1.000
_cell.length_c   1.000
_cell.angle_alpha   90.00
_cell.angle_beta   90.00
_cell.angle_gamma   90.00
#
_symmetry.space_group_name_H-M   'P 1'
#
loop_
_entity.id
_entity.type
_entity.pdbx_description
1 polymer ?
#
loop_
_entity_poly.entity_id
_entity_poly.type
_entity_poly.pdbx_seq_one_letter_code
_entity_poly.pdbx_strand_id
1 'polypeptide(L)'
;MKITTIILSLVLAFYGNAQDITLKFEIKMQGIAQEMAAFAEMQGVNYFKNEKCRVELENMMFSMRSYIHSDGVTVCQSVMDEKKYYKRKKQDFEAERSKSTDIPKITYTEESKMILGYECKKVLVHTLAKDKTEIQTELWVTKALKLPDTYYMMSSRNSAAFNGIDGTVLYMETPLRMQGNNAVSIMRVTEVITTPLKDSLFEPETNGYTESTYEEIKSQMRSMGGGMR
;
A
#
# COMPACT_ATOMS: atom_id res chain seq x y z
N MET A 1 49.06 17.18 34.89
CA MET A 1 48.75 16.84 33.49
C MET A 1 47.30 16.40 33.41
N LYS A 2 46.42 17.23 32.83
CA LYS A 2 45.01 16.88 32.59
C LYS A 2 44.91 16.41 31.15
N ILE A 3 44.51 15.16 30.93
CA ILE A 3 44.26 14.60 29.61
C ILE A 3 42.77 14.86 29.31
N THR A 4 42.52 15.80 28.41
CA THR A 4 41.19 16.17 27.95
C THR A 4 40.81 15.21 26.81
N THR A 5 39.93 14.26 27.09
CA THR A 5 39.36 13.36 26.07
C THR A 5 38.33 14.14 25.24
N ILE A 6 38.67 14.43 23.98
CA ILE A 6 37.75 14.99 22.99
C ILE A 6 36.91 13.84 22.43
N ILE A 7 35.63 13.77 22.81
CA ILE A 7 34.64 12.90 22.17
C ILE A 7 34.21 13.61 20.89
N LEU A 8 34.70 13.12 19.75
CA LEU A 8 34.28 13.56 18.43
C LEU A 8 32.89 12.97 18.14
N SER A 9 31.84 13.73 18.45
CA SER A 9 30.46 13.41 18.10
C SER A 9 30.28 13.53 16.58
N LEU A 10 30.33 12.39 15.90
CA LEU A 10 30.03 12.25 14.47
C LEU A 10 28.52 12.45 14.26
N VAL A 11 28.08 13.70 14.15
CA VAL A 11 26.74 14.04 13.67
C VAL A 11 26.72 13.79 12.16
N LEU A 12 26.29 12.59 11.77
CA LEU A 12 25.88 12.29 10.39
C LEU A 12 24.65 13.14 10.08
N ALA A 13 24.88 14.31 9.50
CA ALA A 13 23.86 15.08 8.83
C ALA A 13 23.32 14.22 7.66
N PHE A 14 22.17 13.60 7.86
CA PHE A 14 21.38 13.02 6.77
C PHE A 14 20.89 14.16 5.89
N TYR A 15 21.70 14.52 4.90
CA TYR A 15 21.27 15.35 3.78
C TYR A 15 20.10 14.67 3.09
N GLY A 16 18.97 15.37 3.03
CA GLY A 16 17.69 14.92 2.48
C GLY A 16 17.70 14.71 0.97
N ASN A 17 18.46 13.72 0.51
CA ASN A 17 18.29 13.15 -0.83
C ASN A 17 17.13 12.15 -0.78
N ALA A 18 16.33 12.10 -1.85
CA ALA A 18 15.24 11.13 -2.02
C ALA A 18 15.76 9.73 -1.65
N GLN A 19 15.18 9.13 -0.62
CA GLN A 19 15.58 7.79 -0.18
C GLN A 19 14.92 6.78 -1.09
N ASP A 20 15.75 5.94 -1.72
CA ASP A 20 15.26 4.70 -2.32
C ASP A 20 14.80 3.80 -1.17
N ILE A 21 13.54 3.38 -1.18
CA ILE A 21 12.93 2.61 -0.09
C ILE A 21 12.31 1.35 -0.66
N THR A 22 12.58 0.22 -0.02
CA THR A 22 11.81 -1.01 -0.20
C THR A 22 11.08 -1.34 1.10
N LEU A 23 9.77 -1.53 1.03
CA LEU A 23 8.94 -2.00 2.13
C LEU A 23 8.45 -3.40 1.80
N LYS A 24 8.86 -4.39 2.58
CA LYS A 24 8.23 -5.72 2.53
C LYS A 24 7.12 -5.76 3.56
N PHE A 25 5.99 -6.36 3.20
CA PHE A 25 4.85 -6.47 4.10
C PHE A 25 4.13 -7.80 3.89
N GLU A 26 3.40 -8.19 4.92
CA GLU A 26 2.44 -9.28 4.88
C GLU A 26 1.04 -8.73 5.14
N ILE A 27 0.04 -9.37 4.55
CA ILE A 27 -1.37 -9.16 4.88
C ILE A 27 -1.94 -10.49 5.32
N LYS A 28 -2.52 -10.53 6.52
CA LYS A 28 -3.18 -11.70 7.09
C LYS A 28 -4.63 -11.38 7.37
N MET A 29 -5.50 -12.38 7.21
CA MET A 29 -6.90 -12.28 7.57
C MET A 29 -7.19 -13.12 8.81
N GLN A 30 -7.77 -12.50 9.83
CA GLN A 30 -8.27 -13.16 11.03
C GLN A 30 -9.80 -13.31 10.94
N GLY A 31 -10.36 -14.29 11.65
CA GLY A 31 -11.81 -14.53 11.69
C GLY A 31 -12.38 -15.24 10.46
N ILE A 32 -11.52 -15.81 9.61
CA ILE A 32 -11.89 -16.67 8.48
C ILE A 32 -11.60 -18.14 8.79
N ALA A 33 -12.27 -19.06 8.06
CA ALA A 33 -12.01 -20.49 8.18
C ALA A 33 -10.53 -20.80 7.92
N GLN A 34 -9.93 -21.71 8.70
CA GLN A 34 -8.50 -22.04 8.62
C GLN A 34 -8.08 -22.50 7.22
N GLU A 35 -8.96 -23.21 6.51
CA GLU A 35 -8.77 -23.66 5.12
C GLU A 35 -8.63 -22.50 4.13
N MET A 36 -9.19 -21.33 4.46
CA MET A 36 -9.14 -20.10 3.65
C MET A 36 -7.99 -19.18 4.07
N ALA A 37 -7.43 -19.38 5.27
CA ALA A 37 -6.38 -18.51 5.82
C ALA A 37 -5.11 -18.51 4.96
N ALA A 38 -4.68 -19.68 4.48
CA ALA A 38 -3.51 -19.80 3.62
C ALA A 38 -3.69 -19.11 2.26
N PHE A 39 -4.91 -19.05 1.73
CA PHE A 39 -5.23 -18.34 0.48
C PHE A 39 -5.40 -16.83 0.68
N ALA A 40 -5.75 -16.41 1.90
CA ALA A 40 -5.94 -15.02 2.27
C ALA A 40 -4.64 -14.32 2.68
N GLU A 41 -3.62 -15.07 3.10
CA GLU A 41 -2.30 -14.53 3.38
C GLU A 41 -1.65 -14.04 2.08
N MET A 42 -1.29 -12.77 2.06
CA MET A 42 -0.60 -12.14 0.95
C MET A 42 0.76 -11.63 1.42
N GLN A 43 1.74 -11.75 0.54
CA GLN A 43 3.02 -11.07 0.70
C GLN A 43 3.10 -9.96 -0.33
N GLY A 44 3.79 -8.88 0.02
CA GLY A 44 3.99 -7.80 -0.91
C GLY A 44 5.28 -7.05 -0.67
N VAL A 45 5.72 -6.38 -1.74
CA VAL A 45 6.91 -5.56 -1.75
C VAL A 45 6.60 -4.27 -2.49
N ASN A 46 6.79 -3.15 -1.81
CA ASN A 46 6.71 -1.82 -2.42
C ASN A 46 8.12 -1.27 -2.58
N TYR A 47 8.45 -0.82 -3.78
CA TYR A 47 9.70 -0.17 -4.13
C TYR A 47 9.42 1.28 -4.49
N PHE A 48 10.21 2.19 -3.94
CA PHE A 48 10.08 3.63 -4.11
C PHE A 48 11.42 4.21 -4.53
N LYS A 49 11.43 4.94 -5.65
CA LYS A 49 12.61 5.66 -6.14
C LYS A 49 12.17 6.91 -6.89
N ASN A 50 12.49 8.09 -6.36
CA ASN A 50 11.98 9.36 -6.89
C ASN A 50 10.46 9.27 -7.08
N GLU A 51 9.92 9.76 -8.19
CA GLU A 51 8.49 9.66 -8.53
C GLU A 51 8.05 8.28 -9.06
N LYS A 52 8.88 7.25 -8.97
CA LYS A 52 8.56 5.89 -9.43
C LYS A 52 8.20 4.99 -8.26
N CYS A 53 7.15 4.21 -8.43
CA CYS A 53 6.75 3.18 -7.48
C CYS A 53 6.50 1.85 -8.21
N ARG A 54 6.99 0.74 -7.65
CA ARG A 54 6.61 -0.62 -8.05
C ARG A 54 5.99 -1.30 -6.86
N VAL A 55 4.82 -1.89 -7.05
CA VAL A 55 4.14 -2.64 -6.00
C VAL A 55 3.86 -4.04 -6.48
N GLU A 56 4.30 -5.00 -5.68
CA GLU A 56 4.11 -6.42 -5.88
C GLU A 56 3.22 -6.93 -4.77
N LEU A 57 2.18 -7.67 -5.14
CA LEU A 57 1.37 -8.46 -4.22
C LEU A 57 1.20 -9.84 -4.79
N GLU A 58 1.34 -10.85 -3.93
CA GLU A 58 1.12 -12.24 -4.31
C GLU A 58 0.50 -13.06 -3.17
N ASN A 59 -0.27 -14.06 -3.56
CA ASN A 59 -0.68 -15.19 -2.75
C ASN A 59 -0.72 -16.44 -3.64
N MET A 60 -1.24 -17.55 -3.11
CA MET A 60 -1.33 -18.81 -3.85
C MET A 60 -2.21 -18.77 -5.11
N MET A 61 -3.11 -17.80 -5.28
CA MET A 61 -4.07 -17.75 -6.40
C MET A 61 -3.81 -16.60 -7.37
N PHE A 62 -3.09 -15.58 -6.93
CA PHE A 62 -2.99 -14.30 -7.60
C PHE A 62 -1.60 -13.71 -7.40
N SER A 63 -1.06 -13.13 -8.47
CA SER A 63 0.04 -12.17 -8.37
C SER A 63 -0.28 -10.90 -9.15
N MET A 64 0.17 -9.77 -8.65
CA MET A 64 0.03 -8.48 -9.27
C MET A 64 1.29 -7.65 -9.12
N ARG A 65 1.68 -7.00 -10.21
CA ARG A 65 2.76 -6.03 -10.26
C ARG A 65 2.25 -4.75 -10.88
N SER A 66 2.26 -3.67 -10.10
CA SER A 66 1.90 -2.34 -10.53
C SER A 66 3.15 -1.49 -10.69
N TYR A 67 3.31 -0.87 -11.86
CA TYR A 67 4.36 0.09 -12.16
C TYR A 67 3.72 1.46 -12.25
N ILE A 68 4.08 2.35 -11.33
CA ILE A 68 3.48 3.67 -11.18
C ILE A 68 4.54 4.70 -11.48
N HIS A 69 4.22 5.56 -12.44
CA HIS A 69 5.03 6.69 -12.88
C HIS A 69 4.16 7.95 -12.84
N SER A 70 4.76 9.11 -13.07
CA SER A 70 4.06 10.40 -13.04
C SER A 70 2.94 10.53 -14.09
N ASP A 71 3.01 9.76 -15.18
CA ASP A 71 2.08 9.81 -16.32
C ASP A 71 0.96 8.76 -16.23
N GLY A 72 1.10 7.75 -15.39
CA GLY A 72 0.09 6.70 -15.24
C GLY A 72 0.57 5.45 -14.52
N VAL A 73 -0.21 4.39 -14.68
CA VAL A 73 0.01 3.10 -14.05
C VAL A 73 -0.09 1.99 -15.10
N THR A 74 0.86 1.06 -15.09
CA THR A 74 0.74 -0.23 -15.77
C THR A 74 0.57 -1.32 -14.73
N VAL A 75 -0.50 -2.10 -14.82
CA VAL A 75 -0.77 -3.21 -13.90
C VAL A 75 -0.71 -4.51 -14.66
N CYS A 76 0.14 -5.43 -14.20
CA CYS A 76 0.25 -6.79 -14.70
C CYS A 76 -0.29 -7.73 -13.62
N GLN A 77 -1.24 -8.58 -13.96
CA GLN A 77 -1.86 -9.52 -13.02
C GLN A 77 -1.92 -10.93 -13.60
N SER A 78 -1.75 -11.91 -12.72
CA SER A 78 -1.89 -13.34 -13.03
C SER A 78 -2.90 -13.93 -12.06
N VAL A 79 -3.98 -14.52 -12.57
CA VAL A 79 -5.00 -15.21 -11.77
C VAL A 79 -5.11 -16.63 -12.32
N MET A 80 -4.79 -17.65 -11.51
CA MET A 80 -4.84 -19.06 -11.95
C MET A 80 -4.19 -19.28 -13.33
N ASP A 81 -2.96 -18.76 -13.51
CA ASP A 81 -2.18 -18.78 -14.75
C ASP A 81 -2.69 -17.91 -15.93
N GLU A 82 -3.85 -17.27 -15.81
CA GLU A 82 -4.31 -16.28 -16.79
C GLU A 82 -3.60 -14.94 -16.56
N LYS A 83 -2.70 -14.57 -17.48
CA LYS A 83 -1.88 -13.35 -17.40
C LYS A 83 -2.46 -12.23 -18.26
N LYS A 84 -2.87 -11.15 -17.60
CA LYS A 84 -3.36 -9.91 -18.25
C LYS A 84 -2.62 -8.68 -17.76
N TYR A 85 -2.46 -7.69 -18.64
CA TYR A 85 -2.02 -6.37 -18.22
C TYR A 85 -2.95 -5.29 -18.76
N TYR A 86 -3.01 -4.15 -18.07
CA TYR A 86 -3.69 -2.96 -18.55
C TYR A 86 -2.91 -1.70 -18.16
N LYS A 87 -3.19 -0.61 -18.88
CA LYS A 87 -2.60 0.71 -18.63
C LYS A 87 -3.69 1.71 -18.29
N ARG A 88 -3.38 2.65 -17.41
CA ARG A 88 -4.24 3.78 -17.06
C ARG A 88 -3.44 5.06 -17.04
N LYS A 89 -3.99 6.14 -17.57
CA LYS A 89 -3.35 7.45 -17.53
C LYS A 89 -3.67 8.13 -16.21
N LYS A 90 -2.79 9.03 -15.74
CA LYS A 90 -3.02 9.84 -14.54
C LYS A 90 -4.39 10.54 -14.53
N GLN A 91 -4.80 11.08 -15.68
CA GLN A 91 -6.10 11.76 -15.85
C GLN A 91 -7.30 10.87 -15.49
N ASP A 92 -7.23 9.56 -15.76
CA ASP A 92 -8.32 8.64 -15.46
C ASP A 92 -8.50 8.48 -13.93
N PHE A 93 -7.41 8.55 -13.16
CA PHE A 93 -7.45 8.49 -11.70
C PHE A 93 -7.98 9.80 -11.10
N GLU A 94 -7.56 10.95 -11.63
CA GLU A 94 -8.03 12.26 -11.17
C GLU A 94 -9.53 12.44 -11.44
N ALA A 95 -10.02 11.97 -12.60
CA ALA A 95 -11.43 11.97 -12.95
C ALA A 95 -12.28 11.04 -12.05
N GLU A 96 -11.74 9.90 -11.60
CA GLU A 96 -12.41 9.03 -10.62
C GLU A 96 -12.38 9.67 -9.21
N ARG A 97 -11.25 10.26 -8.80
CA ARG A 97 -11.08 10.87 -7.48
C ARG A 97 -12.01 12.06 -7.26
N SER A 98 -12.14 12.93 -8.27
CA SER A 98 -13.03 14.10 -8.23
C SER A 98 -14.51 13.74 -8.13
N LYS A 99 -14.89 12.51 -8.48
CA LYS A 99 -16.26 11.99 -8.31
C LYS A 99 -16.51 11.39 -6.93
N SER A 100 -15.47 11.18 -6.12
CA SER A 100 -15.58 10.63 -4.77
C SER A 100 -15.90 11.74 -3.77
N THR A 101 -17.08 11.70 -3.17
CA THR A 101 -17.48 12.60 -2.06
C THR A 101 -17.05 12.08 -0.70
N ASP A 102 -16.54 10.86 -0.62
CA ASP A 102 -16.26 10.18 0.63
C ASP A 102 -14.87 10.58 1.14
N ILE A 103 -14.79 11.69 1.88
CA ILE A 103 -13.58 12.11 2.58
C ILE A 103 -13.57 11.39 3.94
N PRO A 104 -12.53 10.59 4.27
CA PRO A 104 -12.45 9.93 5.56
C PRO A 104 -12.30 10.96 6.67
N LYS A 105 -12.84 10.65 7.85
CA LYS A 105 -12.49 11.37 9.07
C LYS A 105 -11.25 10.74 9.68
N ILE A 106 -10.17 11.52 9.81
CA ILE A 106 -8.89 11.07 10.36
C ILE A 106 -8.73 11.63 11.78
N THR A 107 -8.42 10.77 12.73
CA THR A 107 -8.14 11.13 14.12
C THR A 107 -6.76 10.65 14.52
N TYR A 108 -5.86 11.57 14.85
CA TYR A 108 -4.57 11.25 15.45
C TYR A 108 -4.74 11.07 16.95
N THR A 109 -4.14 10.02 17.50
CA THR A 109 -4.16 9.72 18.93
C THR A 109 -2.82 10.05 19.57
N GLU A 110 -2.76 10.08 20.90
CA GLU A 110 -1.51 10.26 21.64
C GLU A 110 -0.68 8.97 21.72
N GLU A 111 -1.28 7.81 21.42
CA GLU A 111 -0.63 6.50 21.48
C GLU A 111 0.56 6.42 20.50
N SER A 112 1.70 5.93 21.02
CA SER A 112 2.91 5.69 20.24
C SER A 112 3.51 4.32 20.54
N LYS A 113 4.12 3.72 19.53
CA LYS A 113 4.93 2.51 19.68
C LYS A 113 6.06 2.48 18.66
N MET A 114 7.07 1.65 18.94
CA MET A 114 8.16 1.39 18.01
C MET A 114 7.79 0.23 17.07
N ILE A 115 7.92 0.43 15.76
CA ILE A 115 7.79 -0.62 14.75
C ILE A 115 9.04 -0.60 13.89
N LEU A 116 9.79 -1.72 13.85
CA LEU A 116 11.03 -1.84 13.07
C LEU A 116 12.05 -0.71 13.34
N GLY A 117 12.09 -0.18 14.57
CA GLY A 117 12.98 0.92 14.95
C GLY A 117 12.45 2.33 14.60
N TYR A 118 11.25 2.44 14.04
CA TYR A 118 10.60 3.72 13.78
C TYR A 118 9.57 4.05 14.86
N GLU A 119 9.57 5.29 15.33
CA GLU A 119 8.48 5.80 16.17
C GLU A 119 7.22 5.95 15.30
N CYS A 120 6.15 5.29 15.72
CA CYS A 120 4.86 5.36 15.08
C CYS A 120 3.81 5.97 16.01
N LYS A 121 2.91 6.77 15.44
CA LYS A 121 1.69 7.25 16.11
C LYS A 121 0.49 6.51 15.57
N LYS A 122 -0.48 6.23 16.45
CA LYS A 122 -1.73 5.60 16.04
C LYS A 122 -2.69 6.63 15.45
N VAL A 123 -3.28 6.26 14.33
CA VAL A 123 -4.24 7.04 13.57
C VAL A 123 -5.48 6.19 13.35
N LEU A 124 -6.65 6.77 13.60
CA LEU A 124 -7.95 6.16 13.34
C LEU A 124 -8.55 6.80 12.10
N VAL A 125 -8.87 5.97 11.11
CA VAL A 125 -9.49 6.38 9.85
C VAL A 125 -10.92 5.86 9.82
N HIS A 126 -11.87 6.78 9.79
CA HIS A 126 -13.29 6.47 9.76
C HIS A 126 -13.82 6.66 8.34
N THR A 127 -14.39 5.59 7.78
CA THR A 127 -15.02 5.58 6.46
C THR A 127 -16.44 5.03 6.57
N LEU A 128 -17.28 5.36 5.60
CA LEU A 128 -18.63 4.81 5.49
C LEU A 128 -18.62 3.69 4.43
N ALA A 129 -19.09 2.51 4.82
CA ALA A 129 -19.47 1.49 3.87
C ALA A 129 -20.72 1.93 3.09
N LYS A 130 -21.01 1.24 1.98
CA LYS A 130 -22.20 1.54 1.15
C LYS A 130 -23.53 1.38 1.89
N ASP A 131 -23.58 0.50 2.88
CA ASP A 131 -24.73 0.31 3.78
C ASP A 131 -24.81 1.39 4.88
N LYS A 132 -23.94 2.40 4.82
CA LYS A 132 -23.77 3.47 5.82
C LYS A 132 -23.25 3.00 7.17
N THR A 133 -22.75 1.77 7.28
CA THR A 133 -22.02 1.33 8.47
C THR A 133 -20.68 2.06 8.54
N GLU A 134 -20.34 2.57 9.71
CA GLU A 134 -19.02 3.15 9.97
C GLU A 134 -17.96 2.05 10.10
N ILE A 135 -16.88 2.17 9.33
CA ILE A 135 -15.70 1.32 9.39
C ILE A 135 -14.57 2.17 9.97
N GLN A 136 -14.08 1.77 11.15
CA GLN A 136 -12.89 2.34 11.76
C GLN A 136 -11.68 1.46 11.43
N THR A 137 -10.74 1.99 10.65
CA THR A 137 -9.44 1.38 10.38
C THR A 137 -8.40 1.95 11.34
N GLU A 138 -7.64 1.08 12.00
CA GLU A 138 -6.50 1.48 12.83
C GLU A 138 -5.21 1.44 12.01
N LEU A 139 -4.41 2.51 12.10
CA LEU A 139 -3.12 2.64 11.44
C LEU A 139 -2.04 3.00 12.44
N TRP A 140 -0.82 2.52 12.20
CA TRP A 140 0.38 3.03 12.86
C TRP A 140 1.29 3.64 11.81
N VAL A 141 1.51 4.95 11.93
CA VAL A 141 2.18 5.76 10.90
C VAL A 141 3.47 6.37 11.44
N THR A 142 4.51 6.43 10.61
CA THR A 142 5.76 7.12 10.92
C THR A 142 6.03 8.25 9.94
N LYS A 143 6.53 9.39 10.43
CA LYS A 143 6.96 10.52 9.59
C LYS A 143 8.42 10.41 9.14
N ALA A 144 9.16 9.42 9.67
CA ALA A 144 10.57 9.23 9.37
C ALA A 144 10.80 8.71 7.94
N LEU A 145 9.83 7.99 7.37
CA LEU A 145 9.86 7.49 6.00
C LEU A 145 9.06 8.43 5.09
N LYS A 146 9.71 8.93 4.05
CA LYS A 146 9.11 9.81 3.04
C LYS A 146 8.93 9.04 1.74
N LEU A 147 7.68 8.77 1.38
CA LEU A 147 7.32 8.13 0.11
C LEU A 147 6.95 9.20 -0.93
N PRO A 148 7.12 8.91 -2.24
CA PRO A 148 6.72 9.84 -3.29
C PRO A 148 5.21 9.99 -3.40
N ASP A 149 4.76 11.13 -3.92
CA ASP A 149 3.34 11.44 -4.09
C ASP A 149 2.65 10.47 -5.06
N THR A 150 3.40 9.91 -6.02
CA THR A 150 2.88 8.89 -6.94
C THR A 150 2.40 7.62 -6.24
N TYR A 151 2.86 7.32 -5.03
CA TYR A 151 2.34 6.21 -4.24
C TYR A 151 0.80 6.30 -4.06
N TYR A 152 0.28 7.52 -3.91
CA TYR A 152 -1.15 7.74 -3.72
C TYR A 152 -1.98 7.57 -5.01
N MET A 153 -1.34 7.41 -6.18
CA MET A 153 -2.01 7.08 -7.45
C MET A 153 -2.49 5.62 -7.51
N MET A 154 -2.01 4.75 -6.62
CA MET A 154 -2.33 3.32 -6.63
C MET A 154 -3.79 2.97 -6.37
N SER A 155 -4.57 3.88 -5.81
CA SER A 155 -5.85 3.51 -5.20
C SER A 155 -6.99 4.26 -5.86
N SER A 156 -7.82 3.56 -6.62
CA SER A 156 -8.99 4.14 -7.31
C SER A 156 -10.26 4.16 -6.45
N ARG A 157 -10.26 3.53 -5.27
CA ARG A 157 -11.36 3.62 -4.27
C ARG A 157 -10.89 3.69 -2.82
N ASN A 158 -9.82 3.00 -2.46
CA ASN A 158 -9.22 3.09 -1.12
C ASN A 158 -8.26 4.29 -0.95
N SER A 159 -7.98 5.07 -2.01
CA SER A 159 -7.15 6.30 -1.92
C SER A 159 -7.82 7.35 -1.09
N ALA A 160 -9.15 7.43 -1.21
CA ALA A 160 -9.94 8.33 -0.43
C ALA A 160 -9.72 8.06 1.06
N ALA A 161 -9.78 6.78 1.48
CA ALA A 161 -9.60 6.37 2.87
C ALA A 161 -8.24 6.75 3.48
N PHE A 162 -7.17 6.81 2.68
CA PHE A 162 -5.82 7.15 3.17
C PHE A 162 -5.38 8.57 2.83
N ASN A 163 -6.24 9.35 2.15
CA ASN A 163 -5.95 10.72 1.79
C ASN A 163 -5.89 11.61 3.04
N GLY A 164 -4.81 12.36 3.19
CA GLY A 164 -4.62 13.25 4.35
C GLY A 164 -3.93 12.60 5.55
N ILE A 165 -3.46 11.36 5.42
CA ILE A 165 -2.56 10.76 6.41
C ILE A 165 -1.16 11.37 6.25
N ASP A 166 -0.62 11.87 7.35
CA ASP A 166 0.71 12.42 7.45
C ASP A 166 1.68 11.35 7.93
N GLY A 167 2.29 10.65 6.97
CA GLY A 167 3.34 9.66 7.20
C GLY A 167 3.13 8.34 6.46
N THR A 168 4.09 7.44 6.64
CA THR A 168 4.08 6.10 6.07
C THR A 168 3.44 5.11 7.03
N VAL A 169 2.46 4.35 6.55
CA VAL A 169 1.79 3.29 7.32
C VAL A 169 2.72 2.08 7.45
N LEU A 170 3.02 1.64 8.68
CA LEU A 170 3.81 0.43 8.96
C LEU A 170 2.96 -0.74 9.51
N TYR A 171 1.76 -0.43 9.99
CA TYR A 171 0.77 -1.41 10.40
C TYR A 171 -0.63 -0.87 10.14
N MET A 172 -1.52 -1.73 9.68
CA MET A 172 -2.92 -1.42 9.44
C MET A 172 -3.80 -2.58 9.87
N GLU A 173 -4.91 -2.25 10.53
CA GLU A 173 -5.96 -3.19 10.89
C GLU A 173 -7.29 -2.67 10.37
N THR A 174 -7.89 -3.42 9.45
CA THR A 174 -9.17 -3.06 8.81
C THR A 174 -10.20 -4.13 9.14
N PRO A 175 -11.28 -3.80 9.88
CA PRO A 175 -12.38 -4.72 10.07
C PRO A 175 -13.10 -4.94 8.74
N LEU A 176 -13.37 -6.21 8.44
CA LEU A 176 -14.06 -6.65 7.23
C LEU A 176 -15.33 -7.40 7.61
N ARG A 177 -16.40 -7.15 6.86
CA ARG A 177 -17.61 -7.98 6.92
C ARG A 177 -17.64 -8.89 5.71
N MET A 178 -17.50 -10.20 5.93
CA MET A 178 -17.52 -11.20 4.88
C MET A 178 -18.70 -12.15 5.09
N GLN A 179 -19.70 -12.10 4.21
CA GLN A 179 -20.85 -13.04 4.20
C GLN A 179 -21.47 -13.30 5.59
N GLY A 180 -21.61 -12.26 6.42
CA GLY A 180 -22.19 -12.37 7.78
C GLY A 180 -21.19 -12.68 8.90
N ASN A 181 -19.93 -12.99 8.58
CA ASN A 181 -18.84 -13.14 9.53
C ASN A 181 -18.03 -11.85 9.66
N ASN A 182 -17.56 -11.57 10.88
CA ASN A 182 -16.58 -10.53 11.14
C ASN A 182 -15.18 -11.10 10.92
N ALA A 183 -14.43 -10.47 10.01
CA ALA A 183 -13.03 -10.75 9.77
C ALA A 183 -12.22 -9.49 10.01
N VAL A 184 -10.90 -9.63 10.14
CA VAL A 184 -9.98 -8.50 10.28
C VAL A 184 -8.82 -8.71 9.32
N SER A 185 -8.56 -7.72 8.47
CA SER A 185 -7.35 -7.68 7.63
C SER A 185 -6.26 -6.94 8.38
N ILE A 186 -5.12 -7.58 8.58
CA ILE A 186 -3.94 -7.03 9.24
C ILE A 186 -2.83 -6.95 8.21
N MET A 187 -2.43 -5.73 7.85
CA MET A 187 -1.23 -5.48 7.06
C MET A 187 -0.09 -5.05 7.99
N ARG A 188 1.07 -5.68 7.85
CA ARG A 188 2.26 -5.40 8.66
C ARG A 188 3.48 -5.30 7.76
N VAL A 189 4.17 -4.17 7.83
CA VAL A 189 5.52 -4.05 7.27
C VAL A 189 6.46 -4.91 8.11
N THR A 190 7.18 -5.81 7.43
CA THR A 190 8.12 -6.77 8.02
C THR A 190 9.56 -6.34 7.85
N GLU A 191 9.86 -5.55 6.82
CA GLU A 191 11.20 -5.07 6.52
C GLU A 191 11.18 -3.68 5.86
N VAL A 192 12.15 -2.84 6.22
CA VAL A 192 12.43 -1.55 5.57
C VAL A 192 13.87 -1.55 5.10
N ILE A 193 14.09 -1.38 3.80
CA ILE A 193 15.42 -1.43 3.18
C ILE A 193 15.65 -0.11 2.43
N THR A 194 16.80 0.51 2.67
CA THR A 194 17.17 1.83 2.08
C THR A 194 18.32 1.73 1.08
N THR A 195 18.57 0.54 0.56
CA THR A 195 19.60 0.31 -0.45
C THR A 195 19.17 0.89 -1.80
N PRO A 196 20.10 1.47 -2.59
CA PRO A 196 19.78 2.01 -3.91
C PRO A 196 19.10 1.00 -4.83
N LEU A 197 18.09 1.46 -5.57
CA LEU A 197 17.30 0.66 -6.50
C LEU A 197 17.70 0.95 -7.95
N LYS A 198 17.75 -0.11 -8.76
CA LYS A 198 18.03 0.00 -10.21
C LYS A 198 16.79 0.55 -10.94
N ASP A 199 16.99 1.40 -11.94
CA ASP A 199 15.86 1.95 -12.72
C ASP A 199 15.09 0.90 -13.49
N SER A 200 15.76 -0.17 -13.94
CA SER A 200 15.15 -1.30 -14.63
C SER A 200 14.07 -2.00 -13.80
N LEU A 201 14.09 -1.85 -12.46
CA LEU A 201 13.06 -2.39 -11.58
C LEU A 201 11.68 -1.78 -11.87
N PHE A 202 11.64 -0.54 -12.38
CA PHE A 202 10.41 0.22 -12.62
C PHE A 202 9.93 0.15 -14.08
N GLU A 203 10.60 -0.61 -14.92
CA GLU A 203 10.20 -0.84 -16.31
C GLU A 203 9.11 -1.94 -16.36
N PRO A 204 7.94 -1.69 -16.97
CA PRO A 204 6.87 -2.69 -17.01
C PRO A 204 7.27 -3.97 -17.76
N GLU A 205 7.26 -5.10 -17.06
CA GLU A 205 7.50 -6.42 -17.63
C GLU A 205 6.18 -7.04 -18.16
N THR A 206 5.81 -6.75 -19.41
CA THR A 206 4.55 -7.23 -20.01
C THR A 206 4.71 -8.47 -20.90
N ASN A 207 5.92 -9.01 -21.03
CA ASN A 207 6.17 -10.20 -21.87
C ASN A 207 5.37 -11.40 -21.36
N GLY A 208 4.61 -12.03 -22.26
CA GLY A 208 3.75 -13.17 -21.92
C GLY A 208 2.43 -12.80 -21.23
N TYR A 209 2.08 -11.51 -21.17
CA TYR A 209 0.77 -11.04 -20.74
C TYR A 209 -0.07 -10.60 -21.94
N THR A 210 -1.37 -10.85 -21.88
CA THR A 210 -2.34 -10.34 -22.85
C THR A 210 -2.79 -8.94 -22.42
N GLU A 211 -2.74 -7.95 -23.33
CA GLU A 211 -3.30 -6.63 -23.05
C GLU A 211 -4.82 -6.70 -22.95
N SER A 212 -5.38 -6.06 -21.92
CA SER A 212 -6.81 -5.90 -21.70
C SER A 212 -7.11 -4.45 -21.33
N THR A 213 -8.36 -4.04 -21.50
CA THR A 213 -8.78 -2.71 -21.07
C THR A 213 -9.09 -2.69 -19.58
N TYR A 214 -8.94 -1.52 -18.95
CA TYR A 214 -9.33 -1.35 -17.54
C TYR A 214 -10.81 -1.70 -17.30
N GLU A 215 -11.71 -1.40 -18.26
CA GLU A 215 -13.13 -1.70 -18.12
C GLU A 215 -13.44 -3.20 -18.23
N GLU A 216 -12.72 -3.94 -19.08
CA GLU A 216 -12.80 -5.42 -19.12
C GLU A 216 -12.36 -6.04 -17.79
N ILE A 217 -11.20 -5.62 -17.28
CA ILE A 217 -10.68 -6.11 -15.99
C ILE A 217 -11.64 -5.78 -14.86
N LYS A 218 -12.16 -4.55 -14.81
CA LYS A 218 -13.14 -4.10 -13.82
C LYS A 218 -14.46 -4.87 -13.92
N SER A 219 -14.91 -5.22 -15.13
CA SER A 219 -16.08 -6.07 -15.34
C SER A 219 -15.84 -7.49 -14.83
N GLN A 220 -14.68 -8.07 -15.13
CA GLN A 220 -14.27 -9.40 -14.64
C GLN A 220 -14.17 -9.45 -13.11
N MET A 221 -13.59 -8.41 -12.48
CA MET A 221 -13.53 -8.31 -11.01
C MET A 221 -14.93 -8.23 -10.37
N ARG A 222 -15.89 -7.57 -11.03
CA ARG A 222 -17.28 -7.51 -10.56
C ARG A 222 -17.99 -8.85 -10.68
N SER A 223 -17.76 -9.60 -11.76
CA SER A 223 -18.41 -10.91 -11.98
C SER A 223 -17.87 -11.99 -11.04
N MET A 224 -16.60 -11.90 -10.63
CA MET A 224 -15.97 -12.82 -9.68
C MET A 224 -16.31 -12.53 -8.20
N GLY A 225 -17.30 -11.67 -7.91
CA GLY A 225 -17.67 -11.33 -6.54
C GLY A 225 -16.66 -10.43 -5.79
N GLY A 226 -15.58 -10.02 -6.45
CA GLY A 226 -14.61 -9.03 -5.96
C GLY A 226 -15.15 -7.60 -5.94
N GLY A 227 -16.31 -7.37 -6.53
CA GLY A 227 -17.18 -6.30 -6.09
C GLY A 227 -17.76 -6.68 -4.74
N MET A 228 -17.06 -6.39 -3.64
CA MET A 228 -17.70 -6.31 -2.31
C MET A 228 -18.94 -5.44 -2.49
N ARG A 229 -20.10 -6.11 -2.49
CA ARG A 229 -21.41 -5.48 -2.62
C ARG A 229 -21.58 -4.51 -1.49
#